data_AF-A0A961HAE5-F1
#
_entry.id   AF-A0A961HAE5-F1
#
_cell.length_a   1.000
_cell.length_b   1.000
_cell.length_c   1.000
_cell.angle_alpha   90.00
_cell.angle_beta   90.00
_cell.angle_gamma   90.00
#
_symmetry.space_group_name_H-M   'P 1'
#
loop_
_entity.id
_entity.type
_entity.pdbx_description
1 polymer ?
#
loop_
_entity_poly.entity_id
_entity_poly.type
_entity_poly.pdbx_seq_one_letter_code
_entity_poly.pdbx_strand_id
1 'polypeptide(L)'
;MDGVVLAVNHDGDSDSTGSITGNLLGAELGIDAVPQQWLATLELHDVIAEIADDLCDFPLWRLDPDGGDAFTDRMWEKYPGF
;
A
#
# COMPACT_ATOMS: atom_id res chain seq x y z
N MET A 1 -1.49 -16.83 6.05
CA MET A 1 -1.72 -15.55 6.75
C MET A 1 -2.17 -15.74 8.20
N ASP A 2 -1.62 -16.72 8.93
CA ASP A 2 -2.07 -17.01 10.30
C ASP A 2 -1.73 -15.87 11.28
N GLY A 3 -0.66 -15.12 11.00
CA GLY A 3 -0.26 -13.95 11.80
C GLY A 3 -1.29 -12.81 11.79
N VAL A 4 -1.84 -12.47 10.61
CA VAL A 4 -2.92 -11.46 10.52
C VAL A 4 -4.18 -11.94 11.24
N VAL A 5 -4.55 -13.22 11.07
CA VAL A 5 -5.71 -13.81 11.76
C VAL A 5 -5.53 -13.73 13.28
N LEU A 6 -4.34 -14.04 13.80
CA LEU A 6 -4.05 -13.92 15.22
C LEU A 6 -4.13 -12.45 15.70
N ALA A 7 -3.57 -11.53 14.92
CA ALA A 7 -3.53 -10.10 15.24
C ALA A 7 -4.92 -9.43 15.27
N VAL A 8 -5.90 -9.94 14.53
CA VAL A 8 -7.27 -9.35 14.55
C VAL A 8 -8.21 -10.03 15.54
N ASN A 9 -7.86 -11.21 16.08
CA ASN A 9 -8.73 -11.99 16.97
C ASN A 9 -8.47 -11.73 18.47
N HIS A 10 -8.02 -10.54 18.83
CA HIS A 10 -7.88 -10.11 20.22
C HIS A 10 -8.78 -8.91 20.54
N ASP A 11 -9.05 -8.69 21.83
CA ASP A 11 -9.84 -7.54 22.30
C ASP A 11 -9.01 -6.25 22.26
N GLY A 12 -9.66 -5.09 22.12
CA GLY A 12 -9.00 -3.78 21.97
C GLY A 12 -8.80 -3.33 20.51
N ASP A 13 -7.68 -2.68 20.21
CA ASP A 13 -7.36 -2.00 18.93
C ASP A 13 -6.83 -2.99 17.87
N SER A 14 -7.67 -3.98 17.58
CA SER A 14 -7.34 -5.12 16.70
C SER A 14 -7.22 -4.73 15.22
N ASP A 15 -7.84 -3.64 14.80
CA ASP A 15 -7.71 -3.05 13.47
C ASP A 15 -6.31 -2.46 13.24
N SER A 16 -5.83 -1.63 14.16
CA SER A 16 -4.46 -1.10 14.12
C SER A 16 -3.43 -2.21 14.23
N THR A 17 -3.65 -3.21 15.08
CA THR A 17 -2.72 -4.35 15.22
C THR A 17 -2.71 -5.23 13.98
N GLY A 18 -3.88 -5.51 13.40
CA GLY A 18 -4.03 -6.25 12.16
C GLY A 18 -3.38 -5.54 10.97
N SER A 19 -3.54 -4.22 10.85
CA SER A 19 -2.94 -3.43 9.75
C SER A 19 -1.41 -3.40 9.83
N ILE A 20 -0.83 -3.14 11.02
CA ILE A 20 0.63 -3.18 11.22
C ILE A 20 1.17 -4.58 10.93
N THR A 21 0.50 -5.62 11.42
CA THR A 21 0.90 -7.02 11.16
C THR A 21 0.83 -7.35 9.68
N GLY A 22 -0.24 -6.92 8.99
CA GLY A 22 -0.42 -7.08 7.55
C GLY A 22 0.68 -6.39 6.74
N ASN A 23 1.05 -5.16 7.10
CA ASN A 23 2.13 -4.42 6.45
C ASN A 23 3.48 -5.16 6.57
N LEU A 24 3.83 -5.63 7.77
CA LEU A 24 5.08 -6.35 8.01
C LEU A 24 5.14 -7.68 7.26
N LEU A 25 4.07 -8.48 7.36
CA LEU A 25 4.01 -9.78 6.69
C LEU A 25 3.90 -9.64 5.17
N GLY A 26 3.19 -8.64 4.68
CA GLY A 26 3.08 -8.34 3.25
C GLY A 26 4.42 -7.91 2.66
N ALA A 27 5.20 -7.09 3.35
CA ALA A 27 6.54 -6.68 2.93
C ALA A 27 7.52 -7.87 2.88
N GLU A 28 7.43 -8.79 3.85
CA GLU A 28 8.32 -9.95 3.94
C GLU A 28 7.94 -11.08 2.95
N LEU A 29 6.64 -11.37 2.81
CA LEU A 29 6.15 -12.54 2.07
C LEU A 29 5.67 -12.23 0.65
N GLY A 30 5.46 -10.95 0.33
CA GLY A 30 4.91 -10.50 -0.95
C GLY A 30 3.40 -10.70 -1.09
N ILE A 31 2.84 -10.14 -2.16
CA ILE A 31 1.40 -10.12 -2.42
C ILE A 31 0.80 -11.52 -2.64
N ASP A 32 1.57 -12.45 -3.22
CA ASP A 32 1.13 -13.83 -3.49
C ASP A 32 0.83 -14.62 -2.21
N ALA A 33 1.32 -14.16 -1.05
CA ALA A 33 1.02 -14.75 0.24
C ALA A 33 -0.35 -14.32 0.81
N VAL A 34 -0.99 -13.28 0.23
CA VAL A 34 -2.32 -12.81 0.64
C VAL A 34 -3.38 -13.72 0.02
N PRO A 35 -4.32 -14.28 0.81
CA PRO A 35 -5.40 -15.09 0.28
C PRO A 35 -6.25 -14.31 -0.72
N GLN A 36 -6.47 -14.88 -1.90
CA GLN A 36 -7.17 -14.19 -3.00
C GLN A 36 -8.60 -13.78 -2.62
N GLN A 37 -9.26 -14.56 -1.76
CA GLN A 37 -10.59 -14.21 -1.27
C GLN A 37 -10.62 -12.93 -0.42
N TRP A 38 -9.49 -12.54 0.21
CA TRP A 38 -9.38 -11.29 0.95
C TRP A 38 -9.22 -10.12 -0.02
N LEU A 39 -8.35 -10.25 -1.03
CA LEU A 39 -8.14 -9.25 -2.07
C LEU A 39 -9.42 -8.99 -2.88
N ALA A 40 -10.17 -10.05 -3.21
CA ALA A 40 -11.42 -9.95 -3.97
C ALA A 40 -12.52 -9.10 -3.30
N THR A 41 -12.44 -8.92 -1.98
CA THR A 41 -13.39 -8.12 -1.20
C THR A 41 -12.79 -6.81 -0.68
N LEU A 42 -11.51 -6.54 -0.96
CA LEU A 42 -10.81 -5.38 -0.46
C LEU A 42 -11.29 -4.12 -1.19
N GLU A 43 -11.88 -3.20 -0.43
CA GLU A 43 -12.26 -1.89 -0.95
C GLU A 43 -11.01 -1.15 -1.43
N LEU A 44 -11.10 -0.49 -2.60
CA LEU A 44 -9.99 0.23 -3.24
C LEU A 44 -8.77 -0.64 -3.59
N HIS A 45 -8.92 -1.96 -3.71
CA HIS A 45 -7.84 -2.87 -4.10
C HIS A 45 -6.96 -2.32 -5.24
N ASP A 46 -7.58 -1.95 -6.35
CA ASP A 46 -6.84 -1.50 -7.55
C ASP A 46 -6.10 -0.18 -7.31
N VAL A 47 -6.68 0.73 -6.51
CA VAL A 47 -6.05 2.01 -6.15
C VAL A 47 -4.88 1.79 -5.20
N ILE A 48 -5.02 0.89 -4.22
CA ILE A 48 -3.93 0.54 -3.29
C ILE A 48 -2.77 -0.10 -4.04
N ALA A 49 -3.06 -1.03 -4.96
CA ALA A 49 -2.06 -1.68 -5.80
C ALA A 49 -1.32 -0.65 -6.68
N GLU A 50 -2.06 0.26 -7.32
CA GLU A 50 -1.47 1.32 -8.14
C GLU A 50 -0.54 2.24 -7.34
N ILE A 51 -0.94 2.65 -6.13
CA ILE A 51 -0.09 3.47 -5.26
C ILE A 51 1.15 2.67 -4.80
N ALA A 52 1.00 1.38 -4.51
CA ALA A 52 2.13 0.53 -4.13
C ALA A 52 3.16 0.41 -5.26
N ASP A 53 2.70 0.21 -6.50
CA ASP A 53 3.54 0.17 -7.69
C ASP A 53 4.25 1.52 -7.91
N ASP A 54 3.55 2.63 -7.78
CA ASP A 54 4.17 3.96 -7.91
C ASP A 54 5.21 4.24 -6.80
N LEU A 55 4.95 3.81 -5.57
CA LEU A 55 5.94 3.94 -4.49
C LEU A 55 7.19 3.07 -4.76
N CYS A 56 7.02 1.93 -5.41
CA CYS A 56 8.12 1.04 -5.80
C CYS A 56 8.93 1.61 -6.96
N ASP A 57 8.26 2.08 -8.01
CA ASP A 57 8.89 2.66 -9.21
C ASP A 57 9.59 3.99 -8.92
N PHE A 58 9.10 4.73 -7.92
CA PHE A 58 9.58 6.06 -7.58
C PHE A 58 9.99 6.17 -6.11
N PRO A 59 11.01 5.44 -5.65
CA PRO A 59 11.34 5.32 -4.23
C PRO A 59 11.82 6.63 -3.59
N LEU A 60 12.21 7.61 -4.40
CA LEU A 60 12.70 8.91 -3.94
C LEU A 60 11.65 10.03 -3.99
N TRP A 61 10.42 9.76 -4.46
CA TRP A 61 9.36 10.75 -4.73
C TRP A 61 9.87 12.18 -4.61
N ARG A 62 10.47 12.71 -5.68
CA ARG A 62 10.98 14.07 -5.65
C ARG A 62 9.78 15.01 -5.51
N LEU A 63 9.51 15.41 -4.26
CA LEU A 63 8.48 16.38 -3.90
C LEU A 63 8.91 17.81 -4.23
N ASP A 64 9.71 18.01 -5.27
CA ASP A 64 10.07 19.33 -5.76
C ASP A 64 9.09 19.68 -6.89
N PRO A 65 8.01 20.42 -6.59
CA PRO A 65 6.97 20.74 -7.57
C PRO A 65 7.51 21.69 -8.64
N ASP A 66 8.61 22.40 -8.34
CA ASP A 66 9.30 23.33 -9.23
C ASP A 66 10.46 22.65 -9.99
N GLY A 67 10.67 21.35 -9.76
CA GLY A 67 11.78 20.57 -10.32
C GLY A 67 11.78 20.49 -11.85
N GLY A 68 10.64 20.78 -12.50
CA GLY A 68 10.51 20.95 -13.95
C GLY A 68 10.96 19.75 -14.77
N ASP A 69 11.05 18.57 -14.16
CA ASP A 69 11.44 17.33 -14.81
C ASP A 69 10.22 16.52 -15.25
N ALA A 70 10.41 15.64 -16.23
CA ALA A 70 9.32 14.83 -16.80
C ALA A 70 8.68 13.89 -15.77
N PHE A 71 9.33 13.64 -14.63
CA PHE A 71 8.76 12.87 -13.54
C PHE A 71 7.73 13.70 -12.77
N THR A 72 8.05 14.95 -12.42
CA THR A 72 7.11 15.87 -11.77
C THR A 72 5.87 16.13 -12.64
N ASP A 73 6.02 16.32 -13.95
CA ASP A 73 4.89 16.51 -14.88
C ASP A 73 3.95 15.29 -14.89
N ARG A 74 4.50 14.09 -15.00
CA ARG A 74 3.72 12.83 -14.99
C ARG A 74 2.99 12.65 -13.66
N MET A 75 3.65 12.95 -12.55
CA MET A 75 3.02 12.83 -11.23
C MET A 75 1.92 13.87 -11.03
N TRP A 76 2.07 15.08 -11.54
CA TRP A 76 1.04 16.11 -11.44
C TRP A 76 -0.22 15.78 -12.25
N GLU A 77 -0.05 15.13 -13.41
CA GLU A 77 -1.16 14.62 -14.20
C GLU A 77 -1.91 13.50 -13.47
N LYS A 78 -1.17 12.57 -12.84
CA LYS A 78 -1.74 11.40 -12.16
C LYS A 78 -2.31 11.73 -10.77
N TYR A 79 -1.63 12.60 -10.03
CA TYR A 79 -1.95 13.01 -8.65
C TYR A 79 -2.01 14.54 -8.53
N PRO A 80 -3.03 15.22 -9.08
CA PRO A 80 -3.08 16.68 -9.06
C PRO A 80 -3.06 17.24 -7.63
N GLY A 81 -2.13 18.14 -7.33
CA GLY A 81 -2.04 18.83 -6.03
C GLY A 81 -1.19 18.16 -4.96
N PHE A 82 -0.35 17.18 -5.32
CA PHE A 82 0.64 16.60 -4.40
C PHE A 82 1.79 17.56 -4.07
#